data_AF-A0A7X1NLP7-F1
#
_entry.id   AF-A0A7X1NLP7-F1
#
_cell.length_a   1.000
_cell.length_b   1.000
_cell.length_c   1.000
_cell.angle_alpha   90.00
_cell.angle_beta   90.00
_cell.angle_gamma   90.00
#
_symmetry.space_group_name_H-M   'P 1'
#
loop_
_entity.id
_entity.type
_entity.pdbx_description
1 polymer ?
#
loop_
_entity_poly.entity_id
_entity_poly.type
_entity_poly.pdbx_seq_one_letter_code
_entity_poly.pdbx_strand_id
1 'polypeptide(L)'
;MLQASEIQRRFTHLQQTVSDASRTCHADKTIPADLINWMDELDKECKSAKNIMSTNDEDRIRQCVDDLERIGDRAERACQKAGSLDTRVKDAVSSMHSELSDLKRQLH
;
A
#
# COMPACT_ATOMS: atom_id res chain seq x y z
N MET A 1 -16.63 -14.23 1.25
CA MET A 1 -15.69 -13.84 2.31
C MET A 1 -14.45 -14.69 2.20
N LEU A 2 -13.28 -14.08 2.12
CA LEU A 2 -12.01 -14.79 2.18
C LEU A 2 -11.75 -15.31 3.59
N GLN A 3 -11.06 -16.45 3.70
CA GLN A 3 -10.54 -16.91 4.98
C GLN A 3 -9.44 -15.96 5.46
N ALA A 4 -9.34 -15.77 6.79
CA ALA A 4 -8.29 -14.99 7.44
C ALA A 4 -6.88 -15.37 6.95
N SER A 5 -6.65 -16.65 6.70
CA SER A 5 -5.39 -17.18 6.16
C SER A 5 -5.05 -16.63 4.77
N GLU A 6 -6.05 -16.44 3.91
CA GLU A 6 -5.84 -15.93 2.55
C GLU A 6 -5.67 -14.41 2.56
N ILE A 7 -6.42 -13.71 3.40
CA ILE A 7 -6.23 -12.28 3.66
C ILE A 7 -4.81 -12.03 4.12
N GLN A 8 -4.32 -12.79 5.09
CA GLN A 8 -2.95 -12.67 5.61
C GLN A 8 -1.89 -12.90 4.51
N ARG A 9 -2.13 -13.87 3.61
CA ARG A 9 -1.23 -14.15 2.49
C ARG A 9 -1.18 -12.98 1.50
N ARG A 10 -2.35 -12.47 1.10
CA ARG A 10 -2.45 -11.30 0.20
C ARG A 10 -1.86 -10.05 0.85
N PHE A 11 -2.14 -9.84 2.13
CA PHE A 11 -1.59 -8.74 2.91
C PHE A 11 -0.06 -8.79 3.00
N THR A 12 0.51 -9.98 3.20
CA THR A 12 1.98 -10.16 3.23
C THR A 12 2.59 -9.80 1.87
N HIS A 13 1.96 -10.21 0.77
CA HIS A 13 2.41 -9.86 -0.57
C HIS A 13 2.35 -8.35 -0.80
N LEU A 14 1.21 -7.73 -0.45
CA LEU A 14 1.05 -6.28 -0.50
C LEU A 14 2.15 -5.56 0.29
N GLN A 15 2.43 -6.02 1.51
CA GLN A 15 3.46 -5.41 2.36
C GLN A 15 4.85 -5.47 1.71
N GLN A 16 5.16 -6.53 0.96
CA GLN A 16 6.38 -6.61 0.16
C GLN A 16 6.37 -5.60 -0.99
N THR A 17 5.28 -5.53 -1.74
CA THR A 17 5.09 -4.56 -2.84
C THR A 17 5.25 -3.12 -2.35
N VAL A 18 4.69 -2.78 -1.18
CA VAL A 18 4.81 -1.47 -0.53
C VAL A 18 6.26 -1.17 -0.15
N SER A 19 6.93 -2.09 0.52
CA SER A 19 8.33 -1.90 0.93
C SER A 19 9.26 -1.74 -0.28
N ASP A 20 9.00 -2.47 -1.37
CA ASP A 20 9.74 -2.34 -2.63
C ASP A 20 9.45 -1.01 -3.33
N ALA A 21 8.19 -0.56 -3.33
CA ALA A 21 7.81 0.75 -3.87
C ALA A 21 8.46 1.89 -3.09
N SER A 22 8.43 1.84 -1.75
CA SER A 22 9.13 2.81 -0.89
C SER A 22 10.63 2.83 -1.19
N ARG A 23 11.29 1.66 -1.24
CA ARG A 23 12.72 1.58 -1.56
C ARG A 23 13.03 2.15 -2.94
N THR A 24 12.18 1.90 -3.94
CA THR A 24 12.33 2.44 -5.30
C THR A 24 12.18 3.96 -5.29
N CYS A 25 11.23 4.51 -4.52
CA CYS A 25 11.07 5.94 -4.33
C CYS A 25 12.28 6.59 -3.63
N HIS A 26 12.89 5.93 -2.64
CA HIS A 26 14.09 6.43 -1.98
C HIS A 26 15.35 6.33 -2.84
N ALA A 27 15.40 5.38 -3.78
CA ALA A 27 16.53 5.21 -4.69
C ALA A 27 16.60 6.33 -5.74
N ASP A 28 15.46 6.94 -6.08
CA ASP A 28 15.37 7.98 -7.10
C ASP A 28 15.24 9.37 -6.47
N LYS A 29 16.20 10.25 -6.76
CA LYS A 29 16.24 11.61 -6.20
C LYS A 29 15.29 12.59 -6.90
N THR A 30 14.67 12.18 -8.01
CA THR A 30 13.70 13.00 -8.75
C THR A 30 12.31 12.93 -8.15
N ILE A 31 12.12 12.07 -7.16
CA ILE A 31 10.86 11.81 -6.48
C ILE A 31 10.51 12.99 -5.56
N PRO A 32 9.28 13.52 -5.62
CA PRO A 32 8.87 14.57 -4.71
C PRO A 32 8.81 14.04 -3.28
N ALA A 33 9.22 14.89 -2.33
CA ALA A 33 9.20 14.56 -0.90
C ALA A 33 7.80 14.13 -0.41
N ASP A 34 6.73 14.68 -1.00
CA ASP A 34 5.36 14.25 -0.71
C ASP A 34 5.13 12.77 -1.00
N LEU A 35 5.60 12.26 -2.15
CA LEU A 35 5.44 10.85 -2.51
C LEU A 35 6.24 9.95 -1.56
N ILE A 36 7.47 10.32 -1.24
CA ILE A 36 8.30 9.60 -0.27
C ILE A 36 7.60 9.53 1.09
N ASN A 37 7.04 10.65 1.55
CA ASN A 37 6.32 10.71 2.81
C ASN A 37 5.08 9.81 2.81
N TRP A 38 4.29 9.80 1.72
CA TRP A 38 3.15 8.89 1.60
C TRP A 38 3.57 7.42 1.58
N MET A 39 4.67 7.09 0.89
CA MET A 39 5.20 5.72 0.84
C MET A 39 5.72 5.25 2.21
N ASP A 40 6.43 6.11 2.93
CA ASP A 40 6.91 5.80 4.28
C ASP A 40 5.76 5.65 5.28
N GLU A 41 4.73 6.49 5.17
CA GLU A 41 3.53 6.37 5.99
C GLU A 41 2.80 5.04 5.70
N LEU A 42 2.66 4.69 4.43
CA LEU A 42 1.99 3.46 4.02
C LEU A 42 2.77 2.20 4.45
N ASP A 43 4.10 2.22 4.35
CA ASP A 43 4.96 1.13 4.84
C ASP A 43 4.85 0.94 6.37
N LYS A 44 4.78 2.04 7.13
CA LYS A 44 4.54 1.99 8.58
C LYS A 44 3.16 1.44 8.90
N GLU A 45 2.12 1.92 8.22
CA GLU A 45 0.76 1.42 8.42
C GLU A 45 0.65 -0.06 8.05
N CYS A 46 1.31 -0.52 6.98
CA CYS A 46 1.37 -1.94 6.65
C CYS A 46 2.05 -2.78 7.74
N LYS A 47 3.09 -2.25 8.40
CA LYS A 47 3.74 -2.91 9.54
C LYS A 47 2.81 -3.00 10.75
N SER A 48 2.08 -1.94 11.06
CA SER A 48 1.08 -1.92 12.14
C SER A 48 -0.08 -2.87 11.85
N ALA A 49 -0.55 -2.86 10.61
CA ALA A 49 -1.63 -3.69 10.08
C ALA A 49 -1.34 -5.18 10.20
N LYS A 50 -0.09 -5.63 10.09
CA LYS A 50 0.28 -7.04 10.30
C LYS A 50 -0.23 -7.60 11.64
N ASN A 51 -0.21 -6.78 12.71
CA ASN A 51 -0.76 -7.18 14.00
C ASN A 51 -2.28 -7.30 13.95
N ILE A 52 -2.96 -6.39 13.25
CA ILE A 52 -4.42 -6.41 13.04
C ILE A 52 -4.81 -7.63 12.20
N MET A 53 -4.08 -7.95 11.14
CA MET A 53 -4.32 -9.13 10.30
C MET A 53 -4.14 -10.44 11.06
N SER A 54 -3.38 -10.42 12.16
CA SER A 54 -3.23 -11.57 13.06
C SER A 54 -4.36 -11.68 14.07
N THR A 55 -5.17 -10.63 14.22
CA THR A 55 -6.43 -10.70 14.96
C THR A 55 -7.51 -11.30 14.07
N ASN A 56 -8.31 -12.24 14.56
CA ASN A 56 -9.47 -12.78 13.83
C ASN A 56 -10.66 -11.79 13.82
N ASP A 57 -10.37 -10.49 13.84
CA ASP A 57 -11.33 -9.41 13.92
C ASP A 57 -11.51 -8.80 12.52
N GLU A 58 -12.54 -9.26 11.81
CA GLU A 58 -12.78 -8.87 10.43
C GLU A 58 -13.09 -7.38 10.27
N ASP A 59 -13.77 -6.76 11.23
CA ASP A 59 -14.09 -5.33 11.19
C ASP A 59 -12.83 -4.48 11.29
N ARG A 60 -11.92 -4.86 12.19
CA ARG A 60 -10.61 -4.20 12.29
C ARG A 60 -9.77 -4.42 11.03
N ILE A 61 -9.81 -5.61 10.45
CA ILE A 61 -9.12 -5.91 9.19
C ILE A 61 -9.66 -5.02 8.06
N ARG A 62 -10.99 -4.94 7.89
CA ARG A 62 -11.63 -4.08 6.89
C ARG A 62 -11.21 -2.62 7.05
N GLN A 63 -11.35 -2.09 8.26
CA GLN A 63 -10.97 -0.70 8.55
C GLN A 63 -9.49 -0.45 8.26
N CYS A 64 -8.63 -1.40 8.61
CA CYS A 64 -7.20 -1.30 8.34
C CYS A 64 -6.88 -1.26 6.83
N VAL A 65 -7.54 -2.08 6.02
CA VAL A 65 -7.36 -2.05 4.56
C VAL A 65 -7.93 -0.77 3.96
N ASP A 66 -9.07 -0.27 4.47
CA ASP A 66 -9.62 1.02 4.07
C ASP A 66 -8.66 2.19 4.35
N ASP A 67 -8.02 2.20 5.52
CA ASP A 67 -7.03 3.21 5.87
C ASP A 67 -5.80 3.16 4.95
N LEU A 68 -5.30 1.95 4.65
CA LEU A 68 -4.18 1.75 3.73
C LEU A 68 -4.51 2.17 2.30
N GLU A 69 -5.70 1.83 1.80
CA GLU A 69 -6.16 2.21 0.46
C GLU A 69 -6.26 3.74 0.33
N ARG A 70 -6.75 4.42 1.37
CA ARG A 70 -6.80 5.88 1.42
C ARG A 70 -5.41 6.52 1.36
N ILE A 71 -4.40 5.94 2.00
CA ILE A 71 -3.01 6.44 1.91
C ILE A 71 -2.43 6.12 0.52
N GLY A 72 -2.72 4.93 -0.01
CA GLY A 72 -2.22 4.46 -1.30
C GLY A 72 -2.74 5.32 -2.45
N ASP A 73 -4.02 5.66 -2.44
CA ASP A 73 -4.63 6.57 -3.41
C ASP A 73 -4.03 7.99 -3.31
N ARG A 74 -3.68 8.48 -2.12
CA ARG A 74 -2.95 9.76 -1.98
C ARG A 74 -1.55 9.68 -2.58
N ALA A 75 -0.85 8.57 -2.36
CA ALA A 75 0.46 8.33 -2.96
C ALA A 75 0.36 8.25 -4.49
N GLU A 76 -0.63 7.53 -5.02
CA GLU A 76 -0.87 7.45 -6.46
C GLU A 76 -1.16 8.83 -7.05
N ARG A 77 -2.02 9.63 -6.40
CA ARG A 77 -2.30 11.00 -6.84
C ARG A 77 -1.07 11.90 -6.79
N ALA A 78 -0.21 11.77 -5.78
CA ALA A 78 1.07 12.49 -5.73
C ALA A 78 2.00 12.05 -6.87
N CYS A 79 2.04 10.74 -7.16
CA CYS A 79 2.81 10.14 -8.23
C CYS A 79 2.34 10.63 -9.62
N GLN A 80 1.03 10.65 -9.87
CA GLN A 80 0.46 11.16 -11.11
C GLN A 80 0.68 12.67 -11.30
N LYS A 81 0.61 13.45 -10.21
CA LYS A 81 0.91 14.90 -10.24
C LYS A 81 2.36 15.21 -10.56
N ALA A 82 3.28 14.35 -10.12
CA ALA A 82 4.67 14.44 -10.49
C ALA A 82 4.85 13.86 -11.92
N GLY A 83 4.46 14.65 -12.91
CA GLY A 83 4.41 14.22 -14.31
C GLY A 83 5.72 13.59 -14.84
N SER A 84 6.86 13.98 -14.27
CA SER A 84 8.21 13.56 -14.64
C SER A 84 8.82 12.47 -13.74
N LEU A 85 8.00 11.61 -13.12
CA LEU A 85 8.51 10.44 -12.39
C LEU A 85 8.97 9.31 -13.30
N ASP A 86 9.99 8.58 -12.84
CA ASP A 86 10.45 7.34 -13.46
C ASP A 86 9.30 6.33 -13.57
N THR A 87 9.24 5.64 -14.71
CA THR A 87 8.22 4.64 -15.00
C THR A 87 8.20 3.53 -13.95
N ARG A 88 9.36 3.15 -13.40
CA ARG A 88 9.46 2.12 -12.35
C ARG A 88 8.72 2.51 -11.08
N VAL A 89 8.80 3.80 -10.70
CA VAL A 89 8.11 4.32 -9.53
C VAL A 89 6.61 4.35 -9.78
N LYS A 90 6.19 4.83 -10.94
CA LYS A 90 4.78 4.81 -11.35
C LYS A 90 4.21 3.40 -11.33
N ASP A 91 4.93 2.44 -11.90
CA ASP A 91 4.53 1.03 -11.91
C ASP A 91 4.47 0.45 -10.50
N ALA A 92 5.45 0.75 -9.64
CA ALA A 92 5.47 0.26 -8.26
C ALA A 92 4.28 0.83 -7.44
N VAL A 93 4.04 2.14 -7.51
CA VAL A 93 2.92 2.79 -6.82
C VAL A 93 1.57 2.32 -7.38
N SER A 94 1.45 2.15 -8.69
CA SER A 94 0.22 1.66 -9.32
C SER A 94 -0.06 0.19 -8.99
N SER A 95 0.97 -0.66 -8.95
CA SER A 95 0.87 -2.07 -8.57
C SER A 95 0.41 -2.18 -7.12
N MET A 96 1.05 -1.44 -6.22
CA MET A 96 0.68 -1.35 -4.82
C MET A 96 -0.78 -0.91 -4.63
N HIS A 97 -1.20 0.17 -5.31
CA HIS A 97 -2.58 0.67 -5.22
C HIS A 97 -3.61 -0.33 -5.77
N SER A 98 -3.27 -1.02 -6.86
CA SER A 98 -4.13 -2.07 -7.44
C SER A 98 -4.31 -3.24 -6.47
N GLU A 99 -3.22 -3.72 -5.85
CA GLU A 99 -3.28 -4.77 -4.85
C GLU A 99 -4.11 -4.39 -3.62
N LEU A 100 -3.99 -3.14 -3.15
CA LEU A 100 -4.81 -2.59 -2.06
C LEU A 100 -6.29 -2.57 -2.42
N SER A 101 -6.60 -2.05 -3.59
CA SER A 101 -7.98 -1.96 -4.10
C SER A 101 -8.60 -3.35 -4.26
N ASP A 102 -7.84 -4.31 -4.76
CA ASP A 102 -8.28 -5.70 -4.89
C ASP A 102 -8.49 -6.36 -3.52
N LEU A 103 -7.59 -6.14 -2.56
CA LEU A 103 -7.74 -6.65 -1.20
C LEU A 103 -8.98 -6.05 -0.50
N LYS A 104 -9.24 -4.76 -0.69
CA LYS A 104 -10.45 -4.09 -0.15
C LYS A 104 -11.73 -4.68 -0.72
N ARG A 105 -11.81 -4.81 -2.05
CA ARG A 105 -12.97 -5.40 -2.77
C ARG A 105 -13.30 -6.82 -2.36
N GLN A 106 -12.31 -7.53 -1.85
CA GLN A 106 -12.38 -8.90 -1.40
C GLN A 106 -12.86 -9.05 0.05
N LEU A 107 -12.67 -8.01 0.85
CA LEU A 107 -13.08 -7.92 2.25
C LEU A 107 -14.50 -7.37 2.42
N HIS A 108 -14.95 -6.54 1.47
CA HIS A 108 -16.31 -6.01 1.35
C HIS A 108 -17.20 -6.93 0.51
#